data_AF-A0A4Y9F1T1-F1
#
_entry.id   AF-A0A4Y9F1T1-F1
#
_cell.length_a   1.000
_cell.length_b   1.000
_cell.length_c   1.000
_cell.angle_alpha   90.00
_cell.angle_beta   90.00
_cell.angle_gamma   90.00
#
_symmetry.space_group_name_H-M   'P 1'
#
loop_
_entity.id
_entity.type
_entity.pdbx_description
1 polymer ?
#
loop_
_entity_poly.entity_id
_entity_poly.type
_entity_poly.pdbx_seq_one_letter_code
_entity_poly.pdbx_strand_id
1 'polypeptide(L)'
;MSHRTKQSRMLEGLSPSNAAHRISAYTYGNILALGALVLVSAEDIEHGHALIVLLATGLTTFLAHFLAESQEHRLLHGDGLTKADVKDALRNAVPIVSSTLTPAFFLVLAILHLVPSKVSWYLAVLALVGRLFSVGFVVAHYRKESVTFRTLLGGIVFAVLGFTVAALKAVLTH
;
A
#
# COMPACT_ATOMS: atom_id res chain seq x y z
N MET A 1 -20.51 31.44 -1.50
CA MET A 1 -19.95 30.64 -0.39
C MET A 1 -19.42 29.25 -0.78
N SER A 2 -19.41 28.84 -2.06
CA SER A 2 -18.93 27.51 -2.53
C SER A 2 -17.41 27.39 -2.76
N HIS A 3 -16.70 28.52 -2.91
CA HIS A 3 -15.26 28.51 -3.22
C HIS A 3 -14.35 28.24 -2.00
N ARG A 4 -14.74 28.65 -0.79
CA ARG A 4 -13.92 28.51 0.44
C ARG A 4 -13.81 27.07 0.94
N THR A 5 -14.83 26.25 0.73
CA THR A 5 -14.89 24.83 1.10
C THR A 5 -14.07 23.94 0.16
N LYS A 6 -13.96 24.29 -1.13
CA LYS A 6 -13.05 23.60 -2.06
C LYS A 6 -11.58 23.89 -1.76
N GLN A 7 -11.27 25.14 -1.41
CA GLN A 7 -9.89 25.58 -1.16
C GLN A 7 -9.33 25.04 0.16
N SER A 8 -10.15 24.98 1.22
CA SER A 8 -9.80 24.31 2.50
C SER A 8 -9.55 22.81 2.31
N ARG A 9 -10.41 22.10 1.57
CA ARG A 9 -10.20 20.67 1.25
C ARG A 9 -8.96 20.41 0.37
N MET A 10 -8.64 21.32 -0.55
CA MET A 10 -7.39 21.22 -1.34
C MET A 10 -6.15 21.43 -0.48
N LEU A 11 -6.21 22.32 0.52
CA LEU A 11 -5.12 22.56 1.46
C LEU A 11 -4.98 21.43 2.50
N GLU A 12 -6.09 20.81 2.92
CA GLU A 12 -6.07 19.60 3.74
C GLU A 12 -5.37 18.43 3.04
N GLY A 13 -5.64 18.19 1.76
CA GLY A 13 -4.96 17.16 0.96
C GLY A 13 -3.43 17.35 0.83
N LEU A 14 -2.93 18.54 1.16
CA LEU A 14 -1.50 18.89 1.19
C LEU A 14 -0.96 19.06 2.61
N SER A 15 -1.77 18.83 3.64
CA SER A 15 -1.32 18.94 5.04
C SER A 15 -0.34 17.81 5.38
N PRO A 16 0.72 18.08 6.16
CA PRO A 16 1.68 17.06 6.59
C PRO A 16 1.04 15.84 7.28
N SER A 17 -0.10 16.04 7.96
CA SER A 17 -0.88 14.96 8.59
C SER A 17 -1.41 13.98 7.53
N ASN A 18 -2.05 14.47 6.47
CA ASN A 18 -2.59 13.62 5.42
C ASN A 18 -1.51 12.91 4.60
N ALA A 19 -0.35 13.55 4.41
CA ALA A 19 0.80 12.89 3.81
C ALA A 19 1.31 11.72 4.68
N ALA A 20 1.40 11.93 6.01
CA ALA A 20 1.80 10.88 6.94
C ALA A 20 0.81 9.70 6.96
N HIS A 21 -0.50 9.96 6.99
CA HIS A 21 -1.53 8.92 6.90
C HIS A 21 -1.41 8.11 5.60
N ARG A 22 -1.20 8.77 4.46
CA ARG A 22 -1.03 8.10 3.16
C ARG A 22 0.26 7.28 3.09
N ILE A 23 1.35 7.78 3.65
CA ILE A 23 2.63 7.05 3.72
C ILE A 23 2.50 5.82 4.61
N SER A 24 1.79 5.92 5.74
CA SER A 24 1.48 4.78 6.61
C SER A 24 0.64 3.73 5.87
N ALA A 25 -0.44 4.17 5.21
CA ALA A 25 -1.30 3.32 4.39
C ALA A 25 -0.56 2.60 3.27
N TYR A 26 0.33 3.34 2.60
CA TYR A 26 1.21 2.78 1.60
C TYR A 26 2.16 1.74 2.19
N THR A 27 2.79 2.04 3.33
CA THR A 27 3.78 1.18 3.97
C THR A 27 3.18 -0.16 4.38
N TYR A 28 2.13 -0.16 5.22
CA TYR A 28 1.58 -1.43 5.68
C TYR A 28 0.98 -2.22 4.52
N GLY A 29 0.36 -1.55 3.53
CA GLY A 29 -0.24 -2.21 2.38
C GLY A 29 0.80 -3.02 1.61
N ASN A 30 1.95 -2.43 1.31
CA ASN A 30 3.04 -3.14 0.64
C ASN A 30 3.62 -4.27 1.51
N ILE A 31 3.75 -4.10 2.83
CA ILE A 31 4.26 -5.15 3.72
C ILE A 31 3.29 -6.35 3.77
N LEU A 32 1.99 -6.09 3.90
CA LEU A 32 0.97 -7.15 3.93
C LEU A 32 0.87 -7.88 2.59
N ALA A 33 0.90 -7.14 1.48
CA ALA A 33 0.95 -7.71 0.14
C ALA A 33 2.21 -8.56 -0.07
N LEU A 34 3.37 -8.09 0.39
CA LEU A 34 4.62 -8.85 0.32
C LEU A 34 4.55 -10.12 1.17
N GLY A 35 4.01 -10.02 2.38
CA GLY A 35 3.76 -11.17 3.25
C GLY A 35 2.68 -12.12 2.74
N ALA A 36 1.92 -11.78 1.69
CA ALA A 36 1.03 -12.68 0.97
C ALA A 36 1.76 -13.42 -0.16
N LEU A 37 2.87 -12.88 -0.68
CA LEU A 37 3.59 -13.40 -1.84
C LEU A 37 4.91 -14.10 -1.51
N VAL A 38 5.51 -13.85 -0.34
CA VAL A 38 6.89 -14.28 -0.06
C VAL A 38 7.09 -15.80 -0.05
N LEU A 39 6.01 -16.59 0.13
CA LEU A 39 6.02 -18.06 0.17
C LEU A 39 5.16 -18.71 -0.93
N VAL A 40 4.70 -17.91 -1.88
CA VAL A 40 3.86 -18.41 -2.98
C VAL A 40 4.68 -19.33 -3.88
N SER A 41 4.17 -20.53 -4.14
CA SER A 41 4.77 -21.46 -5.10
C SER A 41 4.38 -21.10 -6.55
N ALA A 42 5.07 -21.68 -7.53
CA ALA A 42 4.68 -21.50 -8.94
C ALA A 42 3.28 -22.07 -9.22
N GLU A 43 2.95 -23.19 -8.57
CA GLU A 43 1.64 -23.84 -8.68
C GLU A 43 0.52 -22.96 -8.13
N ASP A 44 0.75 -22.27 -7.00
CA ASP A 44 -0.19 -21.28 -6.44
C ASP A 44 -0.49 -20.13 -7.40
N ILE A 45 0.49 -19.73 -8.22
CA ILE A 45 0.32 -18.66 -9.22
C ILE A 45 -0.49 -19.18 -10.39
N GLU A 46 -0.13 -20.33 -10.95
CA GLU A 46 -0.78 -20.91 -12.14
C GLU A 46 -2.25 -21.23 -11.89
N HIS A 47 -2.59 -21.74 -10.72
CA HIS A 47 -3.98 -22.00 -10.32
C HIS A 47 -4.73 -20.75 -9.83
N GLY A 48 -4.07 -19.58 -9.80
CA GLY A 48 -4.66 -18.31 -9.37
C GLY A 48 -4.86 -18.16 -7.86
N HIS A 49 -4.47 -19.15 -7.05
CA HIS A 49 -4.57 -19.10 -5.59
C HIS A 49 -3.79 -17.91 -5.00
N ALA A 50 -2.57 -17.66 -5.49
CA ALA A 50 -1.75 -16.52 -5.10
C ALA A 50 -2.44 -15.17 -5.37
N LEU A 51 -3.13 -15.05 -6.50
CA LEU A 51 -3.88 -13.86 -6.86
C LEU A 51 -5.06 -13.64 -5.90
N ILE A 52 -5.80 -14.70 -5.57
CA ILE A 52 -6.92 -14.64 -4.63
C ILE A 52 -6.43 -14.21 -3.26
N VAL A 53 -5.36 -14.83 -2.73
CA VAL A 53 -4.79 -14.48 -1.42
C VAL A 53 -4.31 -13.04 -1.38
N LEU A 54 -3.64 -12.56 -2.44
CA LEU A 54 -3.18 -11.19 -2.55
C LEU A 54 -4.35 -10.18 -2.59
N LEU A 55 -5.37 -10.44 -3.41
CA LEU A 55 -6.55 -9.57 -3.51
C LEU A 55 -7.38 -9.59 -2.22
N ALA A 56 -7.55 -10.76 -1.59
CA ALA A 56 -8.20 -10.90 -0.30
C ALA A 56 -7.45 -10.13 0.80
N THR A 57 -6.12 -10.20 0.80
CA THR A 57 -5.27 -9.42 1.71
C THR A 57 -5.49 -7.92 1.49
N GLY A 58 -5.48 -7.46 0.25
CA GLY A 58 -5.75 -6.05 -0.08
C GLY A 58 -7.14 -5.59 0.34
N LEU A 59 -8.17 -6.39 0.04
CA LEU A 59 -9.55 -6.07 0.35
C LEU A 59 -9.80 -6.02 1.87
N THR A 60 -9.35 -7.02 2.61
CA THR A 60 -9.52 -7.07 4.07
C THR A 60 -8.78 -5.94 4.75
N THR A 61 -7.57 -5.63 4.29
CA THR A 61 -6.78 -4.50 4.79
C THR A 61 -7.47 -3.17 4.49
N PHE A 62 -8.01 -3.01 3.27
CA PHE A 62 -8.78 -1.84 2.88
C PHE A 62 -10.00 -1.65 3.79
N LEU A 63 -10.76 -2.71 4.05
CA LEU A 63 -11.93 -2.67 4.93
C LEU A 63 -11.53 -2.32 6.36
N ALA A 64 -10.45 -2.91 6.89
CA ALA A 64 -9.95 -2.61 8.22
C ALA A 64 -9.55 -1.13 8.35
N HIS A 65 -8.88 -0.57 7.34
CA HIS A 65 -8.50 0.84 7.32
C HIS A 65 -9.73 1.76 7.28
N PHE A 66 -10.69 1.45 6.41
CA PHE A 66 -11.94 2.21 6.32
C PHE A 66 -12.71 2.19 7.64
N LEU A 67 -12.76 1.03 8.31
CA LEU A 67 -13.39 0.92 9.62
C LEU A 67 -12.64 1.75 10.67
N ALA A 68 -11.31 1.72 10.71
CA ALA A 68 -10.53 2.54 11.63
C ALA A 68 -10.75 4.05 11.41
N GLU A 69 -10.70 4.51 10.16
CA GLU A 69 -10.95 5.91 9.78
C GLU A 69 -12.38 6.34 10.13
N SER A 70 -13.36 5.44 9.97
CA SER A 70 -14.75 5.72 10.38
C SER A 70 -14.90 5.92 11.89
N GLN A 71 -14.17 5.16 12.72
CA GLN A 71 -14.22 5.33 14.17
C GLN A 71 -13.52 6.62 14.60
N GLU A 72 -12.36 6.94 14.02
CA GLU A 72 -11.66 8.19 14.25
C GLU A 72 -12.54 9.39 13.90
N HIS A 73 -13.20 9.36 12.74
CA HIS A 73 -14.08 10.44 12.31
C HIS A 73 -15.25 10.67 13.28
N ARG A 74 -15.91 9.58 13.71
CA ARG A 74 -17.01 9.64 14.69
C ARG A 74 -16.56 10.18 16.04
N LEU A 75 -15.34 9.84 16.49
CA LEU A 75 -14.77 10.36 17.73
C LEU A 75 -14.46 11.86 17.66
N LEU A 76 -13.92 12.33 16.53
CA LEU A 76 -13.50 13.72 16.37
C LEU A 76 -14.66 14.68 16.02
N HIS A 77 -15.67 14.21 15.28
CA HIS A 77 -16.71 15.07 14.72
C HIS A 77 -18.11 14.81 15.29
N GLY A 78 -18.34 13.72 16.02
CA GLY A 78 -19.61 13.40 16.69
C GLY A 78 -20.76 12.98 15.75
N ASP A 79 -20.66 13.29 14.46
CA ASP A 79 -21.69 13.00 13.45
C ASP A 79 -21.45 11.68 12.70
N GLY A 80 -22.49 11.18 12.03
CA GLY A 80 -22.41 10.02 11.14
C GLY A 80 -21.69 10.34 9.83
N LEU A 81 -21.12 9.30 9.18
CA LEU A 81 -20.41 9.46 7.91
C LEU A 81 -21.32 10.00 6.81
N THR A 82 -20.92 11.12 6.20
CA THR A 82 -21.56 11.61 4.98
C THR A 82 -21.00 10.89 3.74
N LYS A 83 -21.70 10.99 2.61
CA LYS A 83 -21.19 10.47 1.32
C LYS A 83 -19.86 11.12 0.90
N ALA A 84 -19.59 12.34 1.34
CA ALA A 84 -18.32 13.02 1.08
C ALA A 84 -17.19 12.35 1.88
N ASP A 85 -17.42 12.03 3.14
CA ASP A 85 -16.43 11.39 4.02
C ASP A 85 -16.08 9.99 3.53
N VAL A 86 -17.08 9.21 3.10
CA VAL A 86 -16.85 7.89 2.48
C VAL A 86 -15.98 8.00 1.23
N LYS A 87 -16.22 9.02 0.39
CA LYS A 87 -15.41 9.25 -0.81
C LYS A 87 -13.97 9.64 -0.47
N ASP A 88 -13.78 10.46 0.56
CA ASP A 88 -12.44 10.89 0.96
C ASP A 88 -11.67 9.73 1.62
N ALA A 89 -12.33 8.92 2.45
CA ALA A 89 -11.77 7.67 2.99
C ALA A 89 -11.35 6.70 1.88
N LEU A 90 -12.19 6.51 0.86
CA LEU A 90 -11.86 5.72 -0.34
C LEU A 90 -10.60 6.25 -1.06
N ARG A 91 -10.44 7.57 -1.16
CA ARG A 91 -9.26 8.19 -1.79
C ARG A 91 -8.01 8.06 -0.92
N ASN A 92 -8.15 8.12 0.40
CA ASN A 92 -7.05 7.93 1.35
C ASN A 92 -6.54 6.49 1.37
N ALA A 93 -7.40 5.53 1.04
CA ALA A 93 -7.08 4.12 0.95
C ALA A 93 -6.49 3.65 -0.41
N VAL A 94 -6.41 4.54 -1.42
CA VAL A 94 -5.76 4.26 -2.72
C VAL A 94 -4.35 3.65 -2.60
N PRO A 95 -3.48 4.08 -1.66
CA PRO A 95 -2.19 3.44 -1.44
C PRO A 95 -2.27 1.93 -1.16
N ILE A 96 -3.30 1.48 -0.43
CA ILE A 96 -3.53 0.06 -0.13
C ILE A 96 -3.93 -0.67 -1.40
N VAL A 97 -4.92 -0.16 -2.13
CA VAL A 97 -5.41 -0.77 -3.36
C VAL A 97 -4.28 -0.90 -4.38
N SER A 98 -3.49 0.14 -4.56
CA SER A 98 -2.35 0.10 -5.47
C SER A 98 -1.24 -0.87 -5.02
N SER A 99 -1.11 -1.16 -3.72
CA SER A 99 -0.14 -2.13 -3.22
C SER A 99 -0.48 -3.58 -3.60
N THR A 100 -1.74 -3.89 -3.90
CA THR A 100 -2.14 -5.22 -4.37
C THR A 100 -2.38 -5.29 -5.87
N LEU A 101 -2.92 -4.23 -6.48
CA LEU A 101 -3.20 -4.22 -7.92
C LEU A 101 -1.93 -4.29 -8.78
N THR A 102 -0.85 -3.59 -8.40
CA THR A 102 0.42 -3.65 -9.14
C THR A 102 1.02 -5.06 -9.19
N PRO A 103 1.22 -5.77 -8.05
CA PRO A 103 1.67 -7.16 -8.11
C PRO A 103 0.63 -8.10 -8.73
N ALA A 104 -0.67 -7.88 -8.51
CA ALA A 104 -1.73 -8.69 -9.11
C ALA A 104 -1.67 -8.67 -10.64
N PHE A 105 -1.36 -7.52 -11.24
CA PHE A 105 -1.15 -7.41 -12.69
C PHE A 105 -0.08 -8.39 -13.18
N PHE A 106 1.08 -8.46 -12.50
CA PHE A 106 2.13 -9.40 -12.87
C PHE A 106 1.68 -10.86 -12.72
N LEU A 107 0.96 -11.21 -11.65
CA LEU A 107 0.43 -12.56 -11.46
C LEU A 107 -0.55 -12.96 -12.56
N VAL A 108 -1.42 -12.03 -12.98
CA VAL A 108 -2.34 -12.25 -14.11
C VAL A 108 -1.58 -12.55 -15.40
N LEU A 109 -0.43 -11.90 -15.67
CA LEU A 109 0.38 -12.24 -16.83
C LEU A 109 0.87 -13.69 -16.83
N ALA A 110 1.17 -14.26 -15.66
CA ALA A 110 1.55 -15.67 -15.54
C ALA A 110 0.35 -16.62 -15.70
N ILE A 111 -0.79 -16.28 -15.11
CA ILE A 111 -2.05 -17.05 -15.25
C ILE A 111 -2.48 -17.13 -16.72
N LEU A 112 -2.28 -16.04 -17.48
CA LEU A 112 -2.55 -15.99 -18.92
C LEU A 112 -1.42 -16.62 -19.76
N HIS A 113 -0.42 -17.24 -19.13
CA HIS A 113 0.75 -17.84 -19.76
C HIS A 113 1.56 -16.88 -20.66
N LEU A 114 1.47 -15.57 -20.42
CA LEU A 114 2.24 -14.55 -21.15
C LEU A 114 3.69 -14.45 -20.66
N VAL A 115 3.94 -14.83 -19.40
CA VAL A 115 5.25 -14.77 -18.73
C VAL A 115 5.38 -16.00 -17.81
N PRO A 116 6.58 -16.60 -17.66
CA PRO A 116 6.76 -17.70 -16.70
C PRO A 116 6.41 -17.31 -15.26
N SER A 117 5.79 -18.22 -14.50
CA SER A 117 5.34 -18.01 -13.11
C SER A 117 6.43 -17.47 -12.20
N LYS A 118 7.66 -18.00 -12.33
CA LYS A 118 8.84 -17.52 -11.59
C LYS A 118 9.21 -16.07 -11.91
N VAL A 119 9.17 -15.67 -13.19
CA VAL A 119 9.49 -14.31 -13.63
C VAL A 119 8.42 -13.34 -13.16
N SER A 120 7.14 -13.71 -13.32
CA SER A 120 6.00 -12.95 -12.81
C SER A 120 6.09 -12.70 -11.29
N TRP A 121 6.42 -13.75 -10.52
CA TRP A 121 6.64 -13.64 -9.08
C TRP A 121 7.76 -12.65 -8.74
N TYR A 122 8.92 -12.75 -9.40
CA TYR A 122 10.01 -11.80 -9.18
C TYR A 122 9.58 -10.36 -9.49
N LEU A 123 8.86 -10.13 -10.58
CA LEU A 123 8.37 -8.79 -10.93
C LEU A 123 7.39 -8.25 -9.89
N ALA A 124 6.48 -9.09 -9.39
CA ALA A 124 5.54 -8.73 -8.33
C ALA A 124 6.27 -8.35 -7.02
N VAL A 125 7.22 -9.17 -6.58
CA VAL A 125 8.02 -8.91 -5.37
C VAL A 125 8.90 -7.66 -5.55
N LEU A 126 9.58 -7.52 -6.69
CA LEU A 126 10.40 -6.34 -6.99
C LEU A 126 9.57 -5.06 -7.03
N ALA A 127 8.33 -5.13 -7.55
CA ALA A 127 7.43 -3.98 -7.54
C ALA A 127 7.12 -3.54 -6.10
N LEU A 128 6.85 -4.48 -5.18
CA LEU A 128 6.58 -4.18 -3.77
C LEU A 128 7.82 -3.64 -3.03
N VAL A 129 8.98 -4.26 -3.22
CA VAL A 129 10.24 -3.82 -2.62
C VAL A 129 10.64 -2.43 -3.15
N GLY A 130 10.52 -2.21 -4.46
CA GLY A 130 10.78 -0.92 -5.10
C GLY A 130 9.84 0.17 -4.61
N ARG A 131 8.59 -0.17 -4.36
CA ARG A 131 7.61 0.72 -3.71
C ARG A 131 8.05 1.12 -2.30
N LEU A 132 8.40 0.15 -1.45
CA LEU A 132 8.92 0.44 -0.11
C LEU A 132 10.19 1.31 -0.14
N PHE A 133 11.12 0.99 -1.04
CA PHE A 133 12.33 1.78 -1.26
C PHE A 133 12.01 3.24 -1.66
N SER A 134 11.00 3.43 -2.50
CA SER A 134 10.56 4.75 -2.98
C SER A 134 10.01 5.65 -1.85
N VAL A 135 9.59 5.09 -0.72
CA VAL A 135 9.09 5.87 0.42
C VAL A 135 10.14 6.87 0.92
N GLY A 136 11.41 6.50 0.97
CA GLY A 136 12.49 7.40 1.37
C GLY A 136 12.57 8.66 0.51
N PHE A 137 12.38 8.50 -0.81
CA PHE A 137 12.37 9.61 -1.77
C PHE A 137 11.10 10.45 -1.65
N VAL A 138 9.94 9.82 -1.46
CA VAL A 138 8.67 10.52 -1.25
C VAL A 138 8.73 11.40 0.01
N VAL A 139 9.26 10.87 1.10
CA VAL A 139 9.43 11.62 2.35
C VAL A 139 10.38 12.81 2.16
N ALA A 140 11.52 12.62 1.51
CA ALA A 140 12.46 13.70 1.20
C ALA A 140 11.80 14.79 0.34
N HIS A 141 11.02 14.39 -0.67
CA HIS A 141 10.27 15.31 -1.52
C HIS A 141 9.27 16.16 -0.72
N TYR A 142 8.47 15.53 0.16
CA TYR A 142 7.51 16.25 1.01
C TYR A 142 8.20 17.21 2.00
N ARG A 143 9.39 16.86 2.48
CA ARG A 143 10.20 17.71 3.36
C ARG A 143 10.96 18.82 2.61
N LYS A 144 10.89 18.85 1.27
CA LYS A 144 11.72 19.73 0.41
C LYS A 144 13.22 19.57 0.67
N GLU A 145 13.63 18.37 1.08
CA GLU A 145 15.04 18.01 1.26
C GLU A 145 15.63 17.58 -0.09
N SER A 146 16.93 17.82 -0.29
CA SER A 146 17.63 17.28 -1.46
C SER A 146 17.74 15.76 -1.36
N VAL A 147 17.63 15.07 -2.51
CA VAL A 147 17.93 13.64 -2.57
C VAL A 147 19.41 13.46 -2.34
N THR A 148 19.76 12.90 -1.18
CA THR A 148 21.15 12.64 -0.79
C THR A 148 21.41 11.15 -0.67
N PHE A 149 22.67 10.77 -0.46
CA PHE A 149 23.02 9.39 -0.12
C PHE A 149 22.29 8.88 1.13
N ARG A 150 21.95 9.77 2.07
CA ARG A 150 21.14 9.41 3.26
C ARG A 150 19.70 9.05 2.89
N THR A 151 19.11 9.74 1.89
CA THR A 151 17.78 9.40 1.36
C THR A 151 17.78 8.02 0.72
N LEU A 152 18.82 7.72 -0.06
CA LEU A 152 19.01 6.40 -0.67
C LEU A 152 19.13 5.31 0.41
N LEU A 153 20.02 5.50 1.38
CA LEU A 153 20.23 4.54 2.46
C LEU A 153 18.98 4.35 3.31
N GLY A 154 18.24 5.43 3.60
CA GLY A 154 16.95 5.37 4.31
C GLY A 154 15.93 4.53 3.56
N GLY A 155 15.82 4.69 2.23
CA GLY A 155 14.95 3.87 1.38
C GLY A 155 15.34 2.38 1.39
N ILE A 156 16.65 2.08 1.29
CA ILE A 156 17.15 0.69 1.36
C ILE A 156 16.81 0.07 2.71
N VAL A 157 17.14 0.74 3.81
CA VAL A 157 16.86 0.25 5.17
C VAL A 157 15.36 0.01 5.35
N PHE A 158 14.51 0.92 4.88
CA PHE A 158 13.06 0.77 4.99
C PHE A 158 12.53 -0.43 4.19
N ALA A 159 13.03 -0.62 2.96
CA ALA A 159 12.67 -1.78 2.14
C ALA A 159 13.12 -3.10 2.78
N VAL A 160 14.34 -3.15 3.32
CA VAL A 160 14.87 -4.32 4.03
C VAL A 160 14.04 -4.64 5.28
N LEU A 161 13.70 -3.63 6.08
CA LEU A 161 12.86 -3.82 7.26
C LEU A 161 11.46 -4.33 6.88
N GLY A 162 10.83 -3.73 5.87
CA GLY A 162 9.51 -4.17 5.39
C GLY A 162 9.54 -5.61 4.86
N PHE A 163 10.58 -5.97 4.10
CA PHE A 163 10.79 -7.35 3.66
C PHE A 163 11.01 -8.31 4.83
N THR A 164 11.80 -7.91 5.84
CA THR A 164 12.07 -8.72 7.03
C THR A 164 10.78 -9.00 7.80
N VAL A 165 9.90 -8.01 7.96
CA VAL A 165 8.59 -8.21 8.61
C VAL A 165 7.73 -9.21 7.82
N ALA A 166 7.69 -9.09 6.48
CA ALA A 166 6.96 -10.04 5.63
C ALA A 166 7.54 -11.47 5.72
N ALA A 167 8.86 -11.60 5.71
CA ALA A 167 9.55 -12.88 5.84
C ALA A 167 9.36 -13.50 7.23
N LEU A 168 9.33 -12.69 8.30
CA LEU A 168 9.04 -13.18 9.65
C LEU A 168 7.64 -13.77 9.74
N LYS A 169 6.62 -13.09 9.20
CA LYS A 169 5.25 -13.63 9.12
C LYS A 169 5.27 -15.01 8.48
N ALA A 170 5.97 -15.13 7.35
CA ALA A 170 6.11 -16.37 6.61
C ALA A 170 6.70 -17.51 7.44
N VAL A 171 7.80 -17.25 8.16
CA VAL A 171 8.44 -18.24 9.04
C VAL A 171 7.52 -18.65 10.20
N LEU A 172 6.72 -17.73 10.74
CA LEU A 172 5.83 -18.01 11.87
C LEU A 172 4.54 -18.75 11.48
N THR A 173 4.16 -18.72 10.20
CA THR A 173 2.96 -19.40 9.68
C THR A 173 3.25 -20.78 9.09
N HIS A 174 4.52 -21.18 9.05
CA HIS A 174 4.98 -22.53 8.72
C HIS A 174 5.33 -23.31 9.97
#